data_AF-A0A5E5PP54-F1
#
_entry.id   AF-A0A5E5PP54-F1
#
_cell.length_a   1.000
_cell.length_b   1.000
_cell.length_c   1.000
_cell.angle_alpha   90.00
_cell.angle_beta   90.00
_cell.angle_gamma   90.00
#
_symmetry.space_group_name_H-M   'P 1'
#
loop_
_entity.id
_entity.type
_entity.pdbx_description
1 polymer ?
#
loop_
_entity_poly.entity_id
_entity_poly.type
_entity_poly.pdbx_seq_one_letter_code
_entity_poly.pdbx_strand_id
1 'polypeptide(L)' 'MSYKPPYKITPAIVSLISIINSGISTKESMIVLSLKNAKNFCQHHLLPAITNNLIKMMQLDKPNSPTQKYQLV' A
#
# COMPACT_ATOMS: atom_id res chain seq x y z
N MET A 1 28.33 -2.53 0.46
CA MET A 1 27.50 -1.45 1.03
C MET A 1 26.19 -2.03 1.56
N SER A 2 25.90 -1.90 2.85
CA SER A 2 24.54 -2.18 3.36
C SER A 2 23.69 -0.93 3.16
N TYR A 3 22.77 -0.97 2.21
CA TYR A 3 21.78 0.06 2.01
C TYR A 3 20.93 0.21 3.28
N LYS A 4 21.04 1.34 3.96
CA LYS A 4 20.12 1.75 5.02
C LYS A 4 19.12 2.72 4.39
N PRO A 5 17.93 2.25 4.00
CA PRO A 5 16.91 3.16 3.50
C PRO A 5 16.59 4.20 4.59
N PRO A 6 16.29 5.44 4.22
CA PRO A 6 15.84 6.47 5.17
C PRO A 6 14.48 6.12 5.82
N TYR A 7 13.87 5.00 5.41
CA TYR A 7 12.58 4.50 5.87
C TYR A 7 12.67 3.05 6.37
N LYS A 8 11.89 2.72 7.40
CA LYS A 8 11.81 1.36 7.93
C LYS A 8 10.88 0.51 7.05
N ILE A 9 11.45 -0.46 6.33
CA ILE A 9 10.69 -1.52 5.69
C ILE A 9 10.11 -2.41 6.79
N THR A 10 8.79 -2.39 6.96
CA THR A 10 8.07 -3.23 7.91
C THR A 10 7.50 -4.46 7.23
N PRO A 11 7.24 -5.57 7.95
CA PRO A 11 6.56 -6.74 7.39
C PRO A 11 5.22 -6.38 6.73
N ALA A 12 4.53 -5.37 7.28
CA ALA A 12 3.29 -4.83 6.73
C ALA A 12 3.43 -4.32 5.28
N ILE A 13 4.53 -3.62 4.98
CA ILE A 13 4.86 -3.14 3.63
C ILE A 13 5.16 -4.31 2.70
N VAL A 14 5.96 -5.28 3.17
CA VAL A 14 6.31 -6.47 2.38
C VAL A 14 5.06 -7.26 2.00
N SER A 15 4.18 -7.54 2.97
CA SER A 15 2.92 -8.25 2.70
C SER A 15 2.02 -7.50 1.72
N LEU A 16 2.01 -6.17 1.79
CA LEU A 16 1.25 -5.35 0.83
C LEU A 16 1.84 -5.46 -0.58
N ILE A 17 3.15 -5.35 -0.74
CA ILE A 17 3.82 -5.45 -2.04
C ILE A 17 3.63 -6.82 -2.67
N SER A 18 3.67 -7.89 -1.86
CA SER A 18 3.43 -9.25 -2.34
C SER A 18 2.04 -9.47 -2.96
N ILE A 19 1.05 -8.63 -2.62
CA ILE A 19 -0.32 -8.73 -3.16
C ILE A 19 -0.65 -7.64 -4.19
N ILE A 20 0.03 -6.49 -4.13
CA ILE A 20 -0.12 -5.40 -5.11
C ILE A 20 0.69 -5.78 -6.35
N ASN A 21 0.07 -6.37 -7.36
CA ASN A 21 0.75 -6.70 -8.62
C ASN A 21 0.28 -5.84 -9.80
N SER A 22 -1.04 -5.59 -9.95
CA SER A 22 -1.60 -4.94 -11.14
C SER A 22 -2.88 -4.13 -10.88
N GLY A 23 -2.95 -3.41 -9.76
CA GLY A 23 -4.11 -2.58 -9.44
C GLY A 23 -5.11 -3.30 -8.56
N ILE A 24 -4.90 -3.22 -7.24
CA ILE A 24 -5.81 -3.75 -6.23
C ILE A 24 -6.40 -2.59 -5.43
N SER A 25 -7.65 -2.75 -5.00
CA SER A 25 -8.31 -1.78 -4.13
C SER A 25 -7.92 -2.00 -2.67
N THR A 26 -8.18 -0.99 -1.84
CA THR A 26 -8.02 -1.05 -0.38
C THR A 26 -8.82 -2.21 0.22
N LYS A 27 -10.07 -2.41 -0.25
CA LYS A 27 -10.96 -3.46 0.27
C LYS A 27 -10.44 -4.86 -0.06
N GLU A 28 -10.05 -5.09 -1.31
CA GLU A 28 -9.49 -6.38 -1.73
C GLU A 28 -8.20 -6.68 -0.97
N SER A 29 -7.33 -5.68 -0.81
CA SER A 29 -6.08 -5.83 -0.03
C SER A 29 -6.36 -6.21 1.42
N MET A 30 -7.34 -5.56 2.05
CA MET A 30 -7.74 -5.88 3.42
C MET A 30 -8.33 -7.29 3.54
N ILE A 31 -9.11 -7.74 2.57
CA ILE A 31 -9.67 -9.10 2.55
C ILE A 31 -8.55 -10.13 2.45
N VAL A 32 -7.63 -9.95 1.50
CA VAL A 32 -6.49 -10.88 1.29
C VAL A 32 -5.59 -10.94 2.53
N LEU A 33 -5.32 -9.80 3.15
CA LEU A 33 -4.52 -9.72 4.38
C LEU A 33 -5.32 -10.07 5.65
N SER A 34 -6.60 -10.41 5.53
CA SER A 34 -7.52 -10.68 6.64
C SER A 34 -7.55 -9.57 7.70
N LEU A 35 -7.43 -8.31 7.25
CA LEU A 35 -7.43 -7.12 8.09
C LEU A 35 -8.85 -6.58 8.26
N LYS A 36 -9.25 -6.35 9.51
CA LYS A 36 -10.58 -5.81 9.85
C LYS A 36 -10.61 -4.29 9.98
N ASN A 37 -9.45 -3.66 10.23
CA ASN A 37 -9.36 -2.23 10.52
C ASN A 37 -8.74 -1.45 9.36
N ALA A 38 -9.59 -0.72 8.63
CA ALA A 38 -9.18 0.07 7.47
C ALA A 38 -8.24 1.23 7.84
N LYS A 39 -8.45 1.86 9.00
CA LYS A 39 -7.59 2.96 9.47
C LYS A 39 -6.17 2.45 9.74
N ASN A 40 -6.07 1.31 10.43
CA ASN A 40 -4.79 0.67 10.68
C ASN A 40 -4.09 0.27 9.37
N PHE A 41 -4.84 -0.31 8.42
CA PHE A 41 -4.32 -0.66 7.10
C PHE A 41 -3.73 0.56 6.36
N CYS A 42 -4.49 1.66 6.29
CA CYS A 42 -4.02 2.89 5.65
C CYS A 42 -2.74 3.43 6.30
N GLN A 43 -2.68 3.46 7.63
CA GLN A 43 -1.56 4.03 8.37
C GLN A 43 -0.27 3.20 8.31
N HIS A 44 -0.37 1.88 8.31
CA HIS A 44 0.80 1.00 8.49
C HIS A 44 1.22 0.24 7.24
N HIS A 45 0.35 0.14 6.24
CA HIS A 45 0.64 -0.53 4.97
C HIS A 45 0.67 0.48 3.83
N LEU A 46 -0.43 1.19 3.63
CA LEU A 46 -0.67 1.94 2.40
C LEU A 46 0.11 3.26 2.35
N LEU A 47 -0.03 4.11 3.38
CA LEU A 47 0.70 5.38 3.45
C LEU A 47 2.22 5.17 3.44
N PRO A 48 2.80 4.25 4.24
CA PRO A 48 4.24 4.00 4.18
C PRO A 48 4.70 3.52 2.80
N ALA A 49 3.94 2.66 2.13
CA ALA A 49 4.31 2.18 0.79
C ALA A 49 4.25 3.31 -0.26
N ILE A 50 3.27 4.22 -0.17
CA ILE A 50 3.17 5.40 -1.05
C ILE A 50 4.30 6.39 -0.76
N THR A 51 4.56 6.72 0.50
CA THR A 51 5.62 7.66 0.88
C THR A 51 7.01 7.15 0.52
N ASN A 52 7.18 5.82 0.45
CA ASN A 52 8.43 5.18 0.04
C ASN A 52 8.51 4.97 -1.49
N ASN A 53 7.56 5.51 -2.27
CA ASN A 53 7.46 5.31 -3.71
C ASN A 53 7.50 3.84 -4.16
N LEU A 54 7.01 2.91 -3.31
CA LEU A 54 6.92 1.49 -3.65
C LEU A 54 5.64 1.20 -4.43
N ILE A 55 4.59 1.98 -4.14
CA ILE A 55 3.31 1.92 -4.83
C ILE A 55 2.83 3.32 -5.18
N LYS A 56 2.01 3.43 -6.22
CA LYS A 56 1.34 4.67 -6.63
C LYS A 56 -0.16 4.50 -6.72
N MET A 57 -0.84 5.63 -6.57
CA MET A 57 -2.27 5.78 -6.84
C MET A 57 -2.52 5.79 -8.34
N MET A 58 -3.56 5.09 -8.79
CA MET A 58 -3.97 5.10 -10.19
C MET A 58 -4.81 6.32 -10.54
N GLN A 59 -5.64 6.82 -9.61
CA GLN A 59 -6.42 8.05 -9.77
C GLN A 59 -5.84 9.16 -8.90
N LEU A 60 -4.99 10.02 -9.48
CA LEU A 60 -4.37 11.13 -8.76
C LEU A 60 -5.35 12.28 -8.50
N ASP A 61 -6.28 12.52 -9.43
CA ASP A 61 -7.27 13.62 -9.35
C ASP A 61 -8.30 13.41 -8.23
N LYS A 62 -8.53 12.15 -7.83
CA LYS A 62 -9.51 11.76 -6.82
C LYS A 62 -8.91 10.72 -5.87
N PRO A 63 -8.01 11.13 -4.95
CA PRO A 63 -7.27 10.20 -4.10
C PRO A 63 -8.16 9.41 -3.14
N ASN A 64 -9.30 9.98 -2.74
CA ASN A 64 -10.28 9.37 -1.84
C ASN A 64 -11.42 8.64 -2.60
N SER A 65 -11.24 8.36 -3.89
CA SER A 65 -12.25 7.68 -4.70
C SER A 65 -12.54 6.27 -4.15
N PRO A 66 -13.80 5.84 -4.09
CA PRO A 66 -14.14 4.45 -3.71
C PRO A 66 -13.63 3.42 -4.72
N THR A 67 -13.32 3.84 -5.95
CA THR A 67 -12.74 3.01 -7.01
C THR A 67 -11.21 3.12 -7.08
N GLN A 68 -10.59 3.78 -6.11
CA GLN A 68 -9.14 3.97 -6.09
C GLN A 68 -8.42 2.63 -6.10
N LYS A 69 -7.39 2.52 -6.95
CA LYS A 69 -6.53 1.34 -7.05
C LYS A 69 -5.08 1.74 -6.90
N TYR A 70 -4.29 0.78 -6.42
CA TYR A 70 -2.87 0.94 -6.17
C TYR A 70 -2.07 -0.09 -6.97
N GLN A 71 -0.96 0.35 -7.53
CA GLN A 71 -0.04 -0.48 -8.30
C GLN A 71 1.40 -0.23 -7.87
N LEU A 72 2.28 -1.21 -8.13
CA LEU A 72 3.72 -1.00 -7.99
C LEU A 72 4.15 0.15 -8.91
N VAL A 73 5.12 0.95 -8.44
CA VAL A 73 5.65 2.10 -9.18
C VAL A 73 6.42 1.66 -10.40
#